data_AF-A0A967B7L6-F1
#
_entry.id   AF-A0A967B7L6-F1
#
_cell.length_a   1.000
_cell.length_b   1.000
_cell.length_c   1.000
_cell.angle_alpha   90.00
_cell.angle_beta   90.00
_cell.angle_gamma   90.00
#
_symmetry.space_group_name_H-M   'P 1'
#
loop_
_entity.id
_entity.type
_entity.pdbx_description
1 polymer ?
#
loop_
_entity_poly.entity_id
_entity_poly.type
_entity_poly.pdbx_seq_one_letter_code
_entity_poly.pdbx_strand_id
1 'polypeptide(L)'
;MKVLAPCFECTFSSNPRFESQLVDYFDDGVAFVTCSVGHKFAVIVQAQKFEILLNSGGAALLEGFTLEACASFSAALERFYEFFIRSSARSREISTDLFDEMFKTMAQQSERQFGAFLMLYLLEFNAPYKENPKIRTFRNKVIHKGEIPKNDEATEFCSWVYDEINKVYQSMLDKGDNFYLQEATMEMVVSRRKNIPNGMRVATVGEAGVFPLCNKDQKASFSEALEAFRKSREMLRGTVIDPFPMGRHGHSE
;
A
#
# COMPACT_ATOMS: atom_id res chain seq x y z
N MET A 1 -9.52 -4.53 -0.77
CA MET A 1 -8.77 -4.63 0.50
C MET A 1 -9.68 -4.15 1.62
N LYS A 2 -9.39 -4.44 2.89
CA LYS A 2 -10.21 -4.00 4.03
C LYS A 2 -9.43 -3.06 4.93
N VAL A 3 -10.08 -2.01 5.41
CA VAL A 3 -9.53 -1.05 6.37
C VAL A 3 -10.46 -0.88 7.56
N LEU A 4 -9.91 -0.63 8.75
CA LEU A 4 -10.69 -0.30 9.93
C LEU A 4 -11.12 1.17 9.88
N ALA A 5 -12.42 1.41 9.83
CA ALA A 5 -13.01 2.74 9.76
C ALA A 5 -13.64 3.12 11.10
N PRO A 6 -12.97 3.94 11.94
CA PRO A 6 -13.58 4.48 13.15
C PRO A 6 -14.57 5.60 12.79
N CYS A 7 -15.76 5.59 13.41
CA CYS A 7 -16.72 6.68 13.27
C CYS A 7 -16.40 7.81 14.25
N PHE A 8 -15.77 8.88 13.76
CA PHE A 8 -15.41 10.02 14.60
C PHE A 8 -16.62 10.74 15.20
N GLU A 9 -17.77 10.73 14.52
CA GLU A 9 -19.00 11.35 15.05
C GLU A 9 -19.47 10.63 16.32
N CYS A 10 -19.42 9.30 16.33
CA CYS A 10 -19.76 8.50 17.51
C CYS A 10 -18.75 8.74 18.63
N THR A 11 -17.46 8.83 18.31
CA THR A 11 -16.37 9.05 19.28
C THR A 11 -16.45 10.42 19.96
N PHE A 12 -16.83 11.47 19.23
CA PHE A 12 -16.86 12.85 19.74
C PHE A 12 -18.26 13.36 20.09
N SER A 13 -19.26 12.47 20.12
CA SER A 13 -20.63 12.82 20.53
C SER A 13 -20.75 13.03 22.05
N SER A 14 -21.89 13.56 22.50
CA SER A 14 -22.21 13.72 23.93
C SER A 14 -22.30 12.39 24.69
N ASN A 15 -22.44 11.27 23.99
CA ASN A 15 -22.36 9.92 24.55
C ASN A 15 -21.36 9.08 23.73
N PRO A 16 -20.06 9.25 23.97
CA PRO A 16 -19.00 8.64 23.17
C PRO A 16 -19.15 7.14 23.04
N ARG A 17 -19.12 6.64 21.80
CA ARG A 17 -19.05 5.21 21.49
C ARG A 17 -17.87 4.96 20.57
N PHE A 18 -17.04 3.97 20.91
CA PHE A 18 -15.99 3.51 20.03
C PHE A 18 -16.57 2.58 18.98
N GLU A 19 -17.09 3.20 17.92
CA GLU A 19 -17.69 2.51 16.80
C GLU A 19 -16.66 2.36 15.68
N SER A 20 -16.36 1.13 15.28
CA SER A 20 -15.44 0.86 14.18
C SER A 20 -15.93 -0.33 13.36
N GLN A 21 -15.66 -0.29 12.06
CA GLN A 21 -16.06 -1.35 11.13
C GLN A 21 -14.96 -1.61 10.11
N LEU A 22 -14.77 -2.89 9.75
CA LEU A 22 -13.96 -3.24 8.59
C LEU A 22 -14.76 -2.97 7.31
N VAL A 23 -14.24 -2.09 6.47
CA VAL A 23 -14.87 -1.69 5.22
C VAL A 23 -13.95 -1.98 4.05
N ASP A 24 -14.55 -2.33 2.91
CA ASP A 24 -13.81 -2.54 1.69
C ASP A 24 -13.39 -1.20 1.06
N TYR A 25 -12.17 -1.17 0.55
CA TYR A 25 -11.68 -0.15 -0.37
C TYR A 25 -11.03 -0.80 -1.58
N PHE A 26 -10.99 -0.06 -2.68
CA PHE A 26 -10.50 -0.53 -3.97
C PHE A 26 -9.33 0.33 -4.45
N ASP A 27 -9.22 0.53 -5.76
CA ASP A 27 -8.08 1.18 -6.40
C ASP A 27 -7.94 2.66 -6.04
N ASP A 28 -9.07 3.34 -5.80
CA ASP A 28 -9.13 4.76 -5.44
C ASP A 28 -8.64 5.04 -4.01
N GLY A 29 -8.49 4.02 -3.16
CA GLY A 29 -8.08 4.17 -1.77
C GLY A 29 -9.09 4.94 -0.91
N VAL A 30 -10.37 4.95 -1.31
CA VAL A 30 -11.47 5.60 -0.58
C VAL A 30 -12.51 4.54 -0.20
N ALA A 31 -12.91 4.52 1.08
CA ALA A 31 -14.03 3.73 1.56
C ALA A 31 -15.18 4.65 1.96
N PHE A 32 -16.41 4.35 1.50
CA PHE A 32 -17.62 5.03 1.94
C PHE A 32 -18.30 4.22 3.04
N VAL A 33 -18.64 4.89 4.14
CA VAL A 33 -19.00 4.24 5.40
C VAL A 33 -20.32 4.81 5.91
N THR A 34 -21.20 3.91 6.36
CA THR A 34 -22.35 4.24 7.20
C THR A 34 -22.25 3.42 8.48
N CYS A 35 -22.11 4.08 9.64
CA CYS A 35 -22.03 3.38 10.93
C CYS A 35 -23.39 2.87 11.42
N SER A 36 -23.44 2.07 12.49
CA SER A 36 -24.72 1.53 12.99
C SER A 36 -25.71 2.59 13.48
N VAL A 37 -25.20 3.78 13.83
CA VAL A 37 -26.00 4.94 14.25
C VAL A 37 -26.46 5.80 13.05
N GLY A 38 -26.02 5.48 11.83
CA GLY A 38 -26.45 6.14 10.60
C GLY A 38 -25.58 7.31 10.11
N HIS A 39 -24.46 7.62 10.77
CA HIS A 39 -23.52 8.63 10.29
C HIS A 39 -22.86 8.19 8.98
N LYS A 40 -22.81 9.10 8.01
CA LYS A 40 -22.20 8.86 6.69
C LYS A 40 -20.91 9.65 6.55
N PHE A 41 -19.83 8.94 6.27
CA PHE A 41 -18.51 9.54 6.10
C PHE A 41 -17.67 8.74 5.11
N ALA A 42 -16.60 9.33 4.62
CA ALA A 42 -15.61 8.65 3.80
C ALA A 42 -14.29 8.50 4.57
N VAL A 43 -13.57 7.43 4.29
CA VAL A 43 -12.24 7.15 4.85
C VAL A 43 -11.25 7.09 3.70
N ILE A 44 -10.22 7.93 3.75
CA ILE A 44 -9.07 7.89 2.84
C ILE A 44 -7.99 7.03 3.50
N VAL A 45 -7.58 5.96 2.81
CA VAL A 45 -6.42 5.17 3.22
C VAL A 45 -5.15 6.00 2.96
N GLN A 46 -4.18 6.02 3.87
CA GLN A 46 -2.93 6.80 3.73
C GLN A 46 -1.77 5.98 3.16
N ALA A 47 -2.04 4.79 2.64
CA ALA A 47 -1.06 3.93 1.98
C ALA A 47 -0.92 4.28 0.48
N GLN A 48 0.32 4.37 0.01
CA GLN A 48 0.68 4.47 -1.39
C GLN A 48 0.29 3.19 -2.14
N LYS A 49 0.19 3.29 -3.48
CA LYS A 49 -0.24 2.15 -4.30
C LYS A 49 0.66 0.92 -4.14
N PHE A 50 1.98 1.13 -4.04
CA PHE A 50 2.93 0.03 -3.82
C PHE A 50 2.74 -0.63 -2.45
N GLU A 51 2.45 0.13 -1.39
CA GLU A 51 2.18 -0.40 -0.04
C GLU A 51 0.93 -1.29 -0.04
N ILE A 52 -0.14 -0.85 -0.70
CA ILE A 52 -1.39 -1.62 -0.85
C ILE A 52 -1.11 -2.95 -1.56
N LEU A 53 -0.28 -2.93 -2.61
CA LEU A 53 0.09 -4.13 -3.36
C LEU A 53 1.00 -5.07 -2.55
N LEU A 54 1.94 -4.54 -1.76
CA LEU A 54 2.73 -5.34 -0.81
C LEU A 54 1.83 -5.99 0.25
N ASN A 55 0.85 -5.26 0.78
CA ASN A 55 -0.12 -5.81 1.74
C ASN A 55 -0.97 -6.91 1.11
N SER A 56 -1.42 -6.72 -0.13
CA SER A 56 -2.17 -7.73 -0.89
C SER A 56 -1.31 -8.97 -1.14
N GLY A 57 -0.06 -8.80 -1.57
CA GLY A 57 0.87 -9.90 -1.82
C GLY A 57 1.26 -10.65 -0.55
N GLY A 58 1.50 -9.93 0.55
CA GLY A 58 1.81 -10.54 1.85
C GLY A 58 0.63 -11.35 2.39
N ALA A 59 -0.59 -10.85 2.18
CA ALA A 59 -1.80 -11.58 2.52
C ALA A 59 -1.95 -12.86 1.68
N ALA A 60 -1.71 -12.78 0.38
CA ALA A 60 -1.74 -13.94 -0.51
C ALA A 60 -0.69 -14.98 -0.09
N LEU A 61 0.53 -14.55 0.21
CA LEU A 61 1.63 -15.42 0.62
C LEU A 61 1.32 -16.17 1.92
N LEU A 62 0.77 -15.46 2.92
CA LEU A 62 0.37 -16.05 4.21
C LEU A 62 -0.71 -17.13 4.07
N GLU A 63 -1.57 -17.01 3.06
CA GLU A 63 -2.65 -17.97 2.78
C GLU A 63 -2.22 -19.03 1.74
N GLY A 64 -0.95 -19.02 1.29
CA GLY A 64 -0.40 -20.00 0.36
C GLY A 64 -0.64 -19.73 -1.12
N PHE A 65 -1.20 -18.58 -1.48
CA PHE A 65 -1.44 -18.14 -2.86
C PHE A 65 -0.16 -17.57 -3.48
N THR A 66 0.74 -18.47 -3.89
CA THR A 66 2.11 -18.12 -4.31
C THR A 66 2.16 -17.30 -5.60
N LEU A 67 1.34 -17.63 -6.59
CA LEU A 67 1.30 -16.91 -7.88
C LEU A 67 0.81 -15.46 -7.68
N GLU A 68 -0.25 -15.29 -6.90
CA GLU A 68 -0.85 -14.01 -6.56
C GLU A 68 0.09 -13.14 -5.73
N ALA A 69 0.83 -13.76 -4.79
CA ALA A 69 1.87 -13.09 -4.04
C ALA A 69 2.96 -12.54 -4.97
N CYS A 70 3.53 -13.39 -5.84
CA CYS A 70 4.56 -12.98 -6.78
C CYS A 70 4.07 -11.89 -7.75
N ALA A 71 2.85 -12.00 -8.27
CA ALA A 71 2.25 -10.98 -9.14
C ALA A 71 2.07 -9.65 -8.41
N SER A 72 1.58 -9.68 -7.17
CA SER A 72 1.36 -8.47 -6.37
C SER A 72 2.67 -7.78 -6.00
N PHE A 73 3.71 -8.54 -5.60
CA PHE A 73 5.03 -7.98 -5.30
C PHE A 73 5.70 -7.40 -6.56
N SER A 74 5.60 -8.08 -7.70
CA SER A 74 6.12 -7.54 -8.97
C SER A 74 5.46 -6.20 -9.32
N ALA A 75 4.13 -6.13 -9.21
CA ALA A 75 3.39 -4.89 -9.46
C ALA A 75 3.73 -3.81 -8.44
N ALA A 76 3.97 -4.19 -7.17
CA ALA A 76 4.38 -3.26 -6.13
C ALA A 76 5.72 -2.59 -6.46
N LEU A 77 6.71 -3.35 -6.94
CA LEU A 77 8.01 -2.81 -7.34
C LEU A 77 7.87 -1.77 -8.46
N GLU A 78 7.04 -2.05 -9.46
CA GLU A 78 6.77 -1.09 -10.55
C GLU A 78 6.11 0.19 -10.04
N ARG A 79 5.09 0.07 -9.17
CA ARG A 79 4.44 1.24 -8.55
C ARG A 79 5.36 1.99 -7.59
N PHE A 80 6.35 1.31 -7.02
CA PHE A 80 7.38 1.96 -6.20
C PHE A 80 8.32 2.81 -7.06
N TYR A 81 8.70 2.36 -8.27
CA TYR A 81 9.46 3.20 -9.19
C TYR A 81 8.69 4.46 -9.59
N GLU A 82 7.39 4.34 -9.87
CA GLU A 82 6.51 5.49 -10.11
C GLU A 82 6.48 6.45 -8.91
N PHE A 83 6.32 5.92 -7.70
CA PHE A 83 6.39 6.69 -6.46
C PHE A 83 7.72 7.45 -6.35
N PHE A 84 8.85 6.78 -6.58
CA PHE A 84 10.18 7.42 -6.56
C PHE A 84 10.28 8.56 -7.58
N ILE A 85 9.89 8.33 -8.84
CA ILE A 85 9.90 9.34 -9.91
C ILE A 85 9.10 10.57 -9.49
N ARG A 86 7.92 10.34 -8.90
CA ARG A 86 7.02 11.40 -8.45
C ARG A 86 7.61 12.19 -7.29
N SER A 87 8.17 11.51 -6.29
CA SER A 87 8.89 12.13 -5.18
C SER A 87 10.10 12.94 -5.65
N SER A 88 10.89 12.43 -6.61
CA SER A 88 11.99 13.16 -7.25
C SER A 88 11.52 14.35 -8.10
N ALA A 89 10.32 14.32 -8.66
CA ALA A 89 9.78 15.50 -9.32
C ALA A 89 9.37 16.58 -8.31
N ARG A 90 8.72 16.17 -7.20
CA ARG A 90 8.38 17.08 -6.08
C ARG A 90 9.63 17.73 -5.50
N SER A 91 10.73 16.99 -5.42
CA SER A 91 11.99 17.52 -4.90
C SER A 91 12.60 18.66 -5.68
N ARG A 92 12.17 18.82 -6.92
CA ARG A 92 12.59 19.88 -7.84
C ARG A 92 11.50 20.92 -8.02
N GLU A 93 10.54 20.97 -7.08
CA GLU A 93 9.43 21.94 -7.06
C GLU A 93 8.57 21.93 -8.33
N ILE A 94 8.58 20.82 -9.09
CA ILE A 94 7.70 20.63 -10.24
C ILE A 94 6.27 20.63 -9.70
N SER A 95 5.29 21.26 -10.37
CA SER A 95 3.89 21.26 -9.91
C SER A 95 3.17 19.94 -10.25
N THR A 96 2.12 19.59 -9.52
CA THR A 96 1.38 18.32 -9.71
C THR A 96 0.83 18.24 -11.12
N ASP A 97 0.19 19.32 -11.57
CA ASP A 97 -0.44 19.37 -12.88
C ASP A 97 0.57 19.21 -14.02
N LEU A 98 1.74 19.86 -13.91
CA LEU A 98 2.80 19.73 -14.91
C LEU A 98 3.39 18.32 -14.94
N PHE A 99 3.59 17.71 -13.77
CA PHE A 99 4.04 16.33 -13.69
C PHE A 99 3.01 15.38 -14.30
N ASP A 100 1.73 15.53 -13.96
CA ASP A 100 0.67 14.65 -14.45
C ASP A 100 0.47 14.78 -15.97
N GLU A 101 0.59 15.99 -16.52
CA GLU A 101 0.58 16.22 -17.97
C GLU A 101 1.70 15.45 -18.66
N MET A 102 2.93 15.55 -18.15
CA MET A 102 4.08 14.83 -18.69
C MET A 102 3.94 13.31 -18.48
N PHE A 103 3.58 12.88 -17.28
CA PHE A 103 3.56 11.47 -16.88
C PHE A 103 2.50 10.67 -17.63
N LYS A 104 1.38 11.29 -18.06
CA LYS A 104 0.39 10.68 -18.96
C LYS A 104 1.02 10.04 -20.20
N THR A 105 2.13 10.57 -20.71
CA THR A 105 2.82 10.04 -21.89
C THR A 105 3.56 8.70 -21.66
N MET A 106 3.79 8.33 -20.39
CA MET A 106 4.48 7.07 -20.01
C MET A 106 3.74 6.24 -18.94
N ALA A 107 2.59 6.68 -18.44
CA ALA A 107 1.84 6.03 -17.36
C ALA A 107 1.48 4.55 -17.61
N GLN A 108 1.37 4.14 -18.87
CA GLN A 108 1.04 2.75 -19.27
C GLN A 108 2.25 1.93 -19.73
N GLN A 109 3.47 2.45 -19.60
CA GLN A 109 4.68 1.81 -20.14
C GLN A 109 5.71 1.58 -19.04
N SER A 110 5.65 0.40 -18.41
CA SER A 110 6.52 0.03 -17.28
C SER A 110 8.00 0.12 -17.61
N GLU A 111 8.40 -0.25 -18.83
CA GLU A 111 9.80 -0.11 -19.29
C GLU A 111 10.25 1.36 -19.38
N ARG A 112 9.37 2.28 -19.79
CA ARG A 112 9.69 3.72 -19.79
C ARG A 112 9.78 4.28 -18.38
N GLN A 113 8.89 3.84 -17.50
CA GLN A 113 8.94 4.21 -16.07
C GLN A 113 10.24 3.72 -15.44
N PHE A 114 10.65 2.48 -15.70
CA PHE A 114 11.90 1.95 -15.20
C PHE A 114 13.12 2.73 -15.74
N GLY A 115 13.14 3.05 -17.04
CA GLY A 115 14.19 3.89 -17.62
C GLY A 115 14.27 5.28 -16.98
N ALA A 116 13.12 5.93 -16.73
CA ALA A 116 13.06 7.21 -16.03
C ALA A 116 13.56 7.09 -14.58
N PHE A 117 13.18 6.03 -13.87
CA PHE A 117 13.68 5.72 -12.53
C PHE A 117 15.20 5.57 -12.51
N LEU A 118 15.79 4.79 -13.44
CA LEU A 118 17.24 4.59 -13.50
C LEU A 118 17.99 5.91 -13.67
N MET A 119 17.50 6.79 -14.55
CA MET A 119 18.13 8.09 -14.77
C MET A 119 17.97 9.01 -13.56
N LEU A 120 16.79 9.08 -12.96
CA LEU A 120 16.59 9.89 -11.76
C LEU A 120 17.42 9.37 -10.59
N TYR A 121 17.48 8.05 -10.37
CA TYR A 121 18.33 7.46 -9.34
C TYR A 121 19.80 7.86 -9.51
N LEU A 122 20.32 7.81 -10.74
CA LEU A 122 21.69 8.26 -11.03
C LEU A 122 21.89 9.73 -10.68
N LEU A 123 20.95 10.60 -11.05
CA LEU A 123 21.01 12.03 -10.75
C LEU A 123 20.87 12.33 -9.25
N GLU A 124 20.07 11.54 -8.53
CA GLU A 124 19.81 11.75 -7.11
C GLU A 124 20.96 11.31 -6.22
N PHE A 125 21.58 10.18 -6.56
CA PHE A 125 22.56 9.50 -5.69
C PHE A 125 23.96 9.46 -6.28
N ASN A 126 24.16 10.00 -7.48
CA ASN A 126 25.43 9.97 -8.21
C ASN A 126 26.02 8.54 -8.31
N ALA A 127 25.15 7.54 -8.42
CA ALA A 127 25.49 6.13 -8.48
C ALA A 127 24.48 5.38 -9.35
N PRO A 128 24.91 4.38 -10.14
CA PRO A 128 23.98 3.58 -10.92
C PRO A 128 23.17 2.65 -10.01
N TYR A 129 21.85 2.62 -10.22
CA TYR A 129 21.02 1.58 -9.63
C TYR A 129 21.37 0.21 -10.24
N LYS A 130 21.55 -0.79 -9.38
CA LYS A 130 21.76 -2.18 -9.77
C LYS A 130 20.67 -3.02 -9.16
N GLU A 131 19.72 -3.45 -9.99
CA GLU A 131 18.67 -4.40 -9.62
C GLU A 131 19.29 -5.78 -9.37
N ASN A 132 18.76 -6.51 -8.38
CA ASN A 132 18.96 -7.95 -8.28
C ASN A 132 18.44 -8.67 -9.55
N PRO A 133 19.33 -9.26 -10.38
CA PRO A 133 18.93 -9.89 -11.65
C PRO A 133 18.01 -11.11 -11.46
N LYS A 134 17.96 -11.68 -10.25
CA LYS A 134 17.06 -12.78 -9.93
C LYS A 134 15.59 -12.36 -9.98
N ILE A 135 15.27 -11.10 -9.65
CA ILE A 135 13.89 -10.58 -9.68
C ILE A 135 13.33 -10.67 -11.10
N ARG A 136 14.03 -10.10 -12.09
CA ARG A 136 13.60 -10.14 -13.49
C ARG A 136 13.47 -11.57 -14.02
N THR A 137 14.45 -12.42 -13.71
CA THR A 137 14.46 -13.81 -14.18
C THR A 137 13.28 -14.60 -13.61
N PHE A 138 13.03 -14.47 -12.30
CA PHE A 138 11.95 -15.16 -11.61
C PHE A 138 10.58 -14.64 -12.04
N ARG A 139 10.40 -13.31 -12.11
CA ARG A 139 9.17 -12.67 -12.60
C ARG A 139 8.81 -13.18 -13.99
N ASN A 140 9.77 -13.24 -14.92
CA ASN A 140 9.49 -13.70 -16.28
C ASN A 140 9.01 -15.15 -16.31
N LYS A 141 9.55 -16.00 -15.42
CA LYS A 141 9.17 -17.41 -15.28
C LYS A 141 7.75 -17.55 -14.72
N VAL A 142 7.45 -16.87 -13.61
CA VAL A 142 6.16 -17.01 -12.92
C VAL A 142 5.04 -16.24 -13.63
N ILE A 143 5.26 -14.98 -13.98
CA ILE A 143 4.22 -14.09 -14.52
C ILE A 143 3.97 -14.32 -16.00
N HIS A 144 5.03 -14.50 -16.80
CA HIS A 144 4.86 -14.61 -18.27
C HIS A 144 4.75 -16.04 -18.77
N LYS A 145 5.34 -17.02 -18.06
CA LYS A 145 5.20 -18.44 -18.43
C LYS A 145 4.19 -19.21 -17.58
N GLY A 146 3.60 -18.56 -16.58
CA GLY A 146 2.57 -19.17 -15.72
C GLY A 146 3.08 -20.28 -14.82
N GLU A 147 4.38 -20.30 -14.50
CA GLU A 147 4.90 -21.29 -13.56
C GLU A 147 4.44 -20.97 -12.14
N ILE A 148 3.90 -21.99 -11.45
CA ILE A 148 3.44 -21.86 -10.07
C ILE A 148 4.63 -22.20 -9.16
N PRO A 149 5.23 -21.20 -8.47
CA PRO A 149 6.38 -21.43 -7.61
C PRO A 149 5.96 -22.14 -6.32
N LYS A 150 6.90 -22.85 -5.72
CA LYS A 150 6.75 -23.35 -4.35
C LYS A 150 6.71 -22.18 -3.35
N ASN A 151 6.26 -22.46 -2.13
CA ASN A 151 6.08 -21.43 -1.11
C ASN A 151 7.42 -20.77 -0.68
N ASP A 152 8.48 -21.56 -0.56
CA ASP A 152 9.84 -21.10 -0.27
C ASP A 152 10.39 -20.22 -1.40
N GLU A 153 10.25 -20.65 -2.65
CA GLU A 153 10.64 -19.87 -3.85
C GLU A 153 9.88 -18.54 -3.93
N ALA A 154 8.56 -18.56 -3.69
CA ALA A 154 7.74 -17.35 -3.68
C ALA A 154 8.13 -16.40 -2.55
N THR A 155 8.40 -16.94 -1.36
CA THR A 155 8.86 -16.17 -0.20
C THR A 155 10.21 -15.51 -0.48
N GLU A 156 11.15 -16.24 -1.10
CA GLU A 156 12.46 -15.71 -1.47
C GLU A 156 12.33 -14.57 -2.49
N PHE A 157 11.48 -14.75 -3.51
CA PHE A 157 11.18 -13.70 -4.48
C PHE A 157 10.59 -12.44 -3.83
N CYS A 158 9.58 -12.60 -2.96
CA CYS A 158 8.98 -11.49 -2.22
C CYS A 158 10.01 -10.78 -1.34
N SER A 159 10.95 -11.51 -0.73
CA SER A 159 12.07 -10.92 0.02
C SER A 159 12.96 -10.07 -0.86
N TRP A 160 13.38 -10.55 -2.04
CA TRP A 160 14.22 -9.76 -2.95
C TRP A 160 13.55 -8.46 -3.36
N VAL A 161 12.25 -8.49 -3.64
CA VAL A 161 11.48 -7.29 -3.99
C VAL A 161 11.40 -6.32 -2.80
N TYR A 162 11.11 -6.84 -1.60
CA TYR A 162 11.10 -6.04 -0.38
C TYR A 162 12.45 -5.35 -0.15
N ASP A 163 13.55 -6.10 -0.31
CA ASP A 163 14.91 -5.60 -0.09
C ASP A 163 15.29 -4.51 -1.11
N GLU A 164 14.88 -4.65 -2.38
CA GLU A 164 15.10 -3.59 -3.39
C GLU A 164 14.32 -2.31 -3.05
N ILE A 165 13.05 -2.43 -2.65
CA ILE A 165 12.24 -1.29 -2.21
C ILE A 165 12.90 -0.62 -1.00
N ASN A 166 13.28 -1.41 0.01
CA ASN A 166 13.90 -0.90 1.22
C ASN A 166 15.23 -0.21 0.93
N LYS A 167 16.11 -0.81 0.11
CA LYS A 167 17.40 -0.22 -0.28
C LYS A 167 17.26 1.17 -0.92
N VAL A 168 16.34 1.32 -1.87
CA VAL A 168 16.09 2.62 -2.51
C VAL A 168 15.47 3.60 -1.51
N TYR A 169 14.51 3.14 -0.70
CA TYR A 169 13.89 3.95 0.33
C TYR A 169 14.89 4.47 1.38
N GLN A 170 15.80 3.62 1.89
CA GLN A 170 16.86 4.05 2.81
C GLN A 170 17.78 5.08 2.14
N SER A 171 18.11 4.91 0.86
CA SER A 171 18.91 5.91 0.11
C SER A 171 18.20 7.27 0.06
N MET A 172 16.87 7.29 -0.08
CA MET A 172 16.09 8.54 -0.01
C MET A 172 16.13 9.16 1.41
N LEU A 173 16.03 8.34 2.46
CA LEU A 173 16.10 8.83 3.85
C LEU A 173 17.47 9.40 4.20
N ASP A 174 18.55 8.74 3.80
CA ASP A 174 19.93 9.16 4.07
C ASP A 174 20.26 10.53 3.46
N LYS A 175 19.59 10.88 2.36
CA LYS A 175 19.71 12.19 1.71
C LYS A 175 19.06 13.33 2.52
N GLY A 176 18.30 13.02 3.57
CA GLY A 176 17.60 13.99 4.42
C GLY A 176 16.19 14.36 3.94
N ASP A 177 15.67 13.62 2.96
CA ASP A 177 14.52 14.00 2.14
C ASP A 177 13.16 13.53 2.69
N ASN A 178 12.96 13.67 4.01
CA ASN A 178 11.65 13.40 4.63
C ASN A 178 10.54 14.29 4.06
N PHE A 179 10.88 15.48 3.55
CA PHE A 179 9.94 16.40 2.92
C PHE A 179 9.30 15.78 1.65
N TYR A 180 10.07 15.09 0.80
CA TYR A 180 9.55 14.55 -0.47
C TYR A 180 8.61 13.36 -0.30
N LEU A 181 8.82 12.58 0.77
CA LEU A 181 7.94 11.47 1.14
C LEU A 181 6.62 11.98 1.70
N GLN A 182 6.66 13.04 2.52
CA GLN A 182 5.46 13.67 3.08
C GLN A 182 4.64 14.36 1.99
N GLU A 183 5.26 15.11 1.08
CA GLU A 183 4.56 15.77 -0.03
C GLU A 183 3.89 14.76 -0.96
N ALA A 184 4.58 13.69 -1.38
CA ALA A 184 3.99 12.65 -2.20
C ALA A 184 2.81 11.93 -1.50
N THR A 185 2.87 11.81 -0.18
CA THR A 185 1.78 11.25 0.64
C THR A 185 0.60 12.21 0.75
N MET A 186 0.86 13.50 1.00
CA MET A 186 -0.17 14.53 1.07
C MET A 186 -0.87 14.70 -0.27
N GLU A 187 -0.11 14.70 -1.36
CA GLU A 187 -0.62 14.83 -2.72
C GLU A 187 -1.56 13.68 -3.09
N MET A 188 -1.21 12.45 -2.72
CA MET A 188 -2.10 11.29 -2.86
C MET A 188 -3.40 11.49 -2.08
N VAL A 189 -3.33 11.93 -0.81
CA VAL A 189 -4.53 12.20 0.00
C VAL A 189 -5.41 13.27 -0.63
N VAL A 190 -4.80 14.37 -1.12
CA VAL A 190 -5.50 15.44 -1.83
C VAL A 190 -6.16 14.92 -3.11
N SER A 191 -5.45 14.10 -3.89
CA SER A 191 -5.99 13.46 -5.09
C SER A 191 -7.22 12.59 -4.76
N ARG A 192 -7.12 11.73 -3.75
CA ARG A 192 -8.24 10.89 -3.28
C ARG A 192 -9.42 11.71 -2.78
N ARG A 193 -9.18 12.86 -2.13
CA ARG A 193 -10.24 13.76 -1.66
C ARG A 193 -11.10 14.31 -2.81
N LYS A 194 -10.54 14.51 -4.01
CA LYS A 194 -11.30 14.96 -5.19
C LYS A 194 -12.42 13.99 -5.60
N ASN A 195 -12.30 12.72 -5.23
CA ASN A 195 -13.31 11.68 -5.54
C ASN A 195 -14.44 11.60 -4.51
N ILE A 196 -14.42 12.43 -3.46
CA ILE A 196 -15.41 12.40 -2.38
C ILE A 196 -16.38 13.58 -2.53
N PRO A 197 -17.71 13.37 -2.41
CA PRO A 197 -18.68 14.46 -2.48
C PRO A 197 -18.40 15.63 -1.54
N ASN A 198 -18.64 16.84 -2.03
CA ASN A 198 -18.56 18.07 -1.24
C ASN A 198 -19.51 18.00 -0.03
N GLY A 199 -19.06 18.47 1.13
CA GLY A 199 -19.83 18.45 2.37
C GLY A 199 -19.85 17.12 3.13
N MET A 200 -19.39 16.01 2.51
CA MET A 200 -19.20 14.75 3.23
C MET A 200 -18.00 14.85 4.17
N ARG A 201 -18.17 14.35 5.40
CA ARG A 201 -17.10 14.23 6.39
C ARG A 201 -16.07 13.20 5.94
N VAL A 202 -14.80 13.52 6.15
CA VAL A 202 -13.67 12.69 5.71
C VAL A 202 -12.73 12.43 6.86
N ALA A 203 -12.39 11.16 6.99
CA ALA A 203 -11.37 10.60 7.85
C ALA A 203 -10.15 10.21 7.00
N THR A 204 -8.97 10.19 7.61
CA THR A 204 -7.80 9.51 7.04
C THR A 204 -7.34 8.41 7.98
N VAL A 205 -6.86 7.30 7.44
CA VAL A 205 -6.37 6.17 8.24
C VAL A 205 -5.05 5.65 7.68
N GLY A 206 -4.05 5.52 8.55
CA GLY A 206 -2.82 4.79 8.27
C GLY A 206 -3.04 3.30 8.50
N GLU A 207 -2.60 2.46 7.56
CA GLU A 207 -2.62 1.00 7.74
C GLU A 207 -1.25 0.51 8.21
N ALA A 208 -1.26 -0.36 9.22
CA ALA A 208 -0.12 -1.24 9.43
C ALA A 208 -0.03 -2.19 8.23
N GLY A 209 1.16 -2.33 7.68
CA GLY A 209 1.40 -3.04 6.43
C GLY A 209 2.73 -3.77 6.42
N VAL A 210 3.02 -4.42 5.30
CA VAL A 210 4.33 -5.03 5.05
C VAL A 210 5.42 -3.94 4.99
N PHE A 211 5.11 -2.76 4.43
CA PHE A 211 6.06 -1.64 4.32
C PHE A 211 5.39 -0.29 4.62
N PRO A 212 5.05 0.03 5.88
CA PRO A 212 4.18 1.18 6.19
C PRO A 212 4.95 2.51 6.25
N LEU A 213 4.73 3.40 5.29
CA LEU A 213 5.36 4.74 5.24
C LEU A 213 4.86 5.66 6.35
N CYS A 214 3.56 5.65 6.65
CA CYS A 214 2.92 6.59 7.58
C CYS A 214 3.50 6.53 9.00
N ASN A 215 3.82 5.33 9.48
CA ASN A 215 4.32 5.11 10.84
C ASN A 215 5.84 4.91 10.89
N LYS A 216 6.53 4.99 9.74
CA LYS A 216 7.99 4.77 9.61
C LYS A 216 8.50 3.50 10.32
N ASP A 217 7.73 2.41 10.19
CA ASP A 217 8.00 1.14 10.86
C ASP A 217 8.47 0.06 9.87
N GLN A 218 9.32 0.45 8.91
CA GLN A 218 9.95 -0.48 7.99
C GLN A 218 10.82 -1.46 8.78
N LYS A 219 10.61 -2.76 8.59
CA LYS A 219 11.43 -3.80 9.24
C LYS A 219 12.71 -4.04 8.46
N ALA A 220 13.74 -4.53 9.13
CA ALA A 220 15.04 -4.77 8.52
C ALA A 220 15.01 -5.90 7.50
N SER A 221 14.12 -6.88 7.69
CA SER A 221 13.93 -8.02 6.78
C SER A 221 12.48 -8.24 6.40
N PHE A 222 12.27 -8.88 5.25
CA PHE A 222 10.92 -9.27 4.81
C PHE A 222 10.24 -10.23 5.80
N SER A 223 10.99 -11.16 6.39
CA SER A 223 10.43 -12.11 7.38
C SER A 223 9.85 -11.39 8.59
N GLU A 224 10.55 -10.39 9.12
CA GLU A 224 10.06 -9.58 10.25
C GLU A 224 8.85 -8.73 9.84
N ALA A 225 8.89 -8.13 8.65
CA ALA A 225 7.78 -7.36 8.09
C ALA A 225 6.52 -8.20 7.93
N LEU A 226 6.66 -9.41 7.38
CA LEU A 226 5.54 -10.33 7.14
C LEU A 226 4.93 -10.81 8.46
N GLU A 227 5.76 -11.10 9.47
CA GLU A 227 5.28 -11.51 10.79
C GLU A 227 4.58 -10.36 11.54
N ALA A 228 5.12 -9.14 11.47
CA ALA A 228 4.46 -7.95 12.02
C ALA A 228 3.12 -7.69 11.33
N PHE A 229 3.08 -7.83 10.00
CA PHE A 229 1.85 -7.71 9.21
C PHE A 229 0.82 -8.78 9.58
N ARG A 230 1.24 -10.04 9.75
CA ARG A 230 0.38 -11.14 10.21
C ARG A 230 -0.26 -10.80 11.56
N LYS A 231 0.53 -10.39 12.55
CA LYS A 231 0.03 -10.02 13.88
C LYS A 231 -0.97 -8.88 13.82
N SER A 232 -0.69 -7.84 13.02
CA SER A 232 -1.62 -6.73 12.81
C SER A 232 -2.96 -7.20 12.24
N ARG A 233 -2.94 -8.10 11.24
CA ARG A 233 -4.17 -8.68 10.68
C ARG A 233 -4.96 -9.51 11.68
N GLU A 234 -4.27 -10.30 12.50
CA GLU A 234 -4.90 -11.09 13.55
C GLU A 234 -5.56 -10.19 14.60
N MET A 235 -4.88 -9.10 15.02
CA MET A 235 -5.47 -8.09 15.90
C MET A 235 -6.70 -7.45 15.29
N LEU A 236 -6.63 -7.02 14.02
CA LEU A 236 -7.76 -6.42 13.29
C LEU A 236 -8.96 -7.38 13.19
N ARG A 237 -8.71 -8.67 12.91
CA ARG A 237 -9.77 -9.70 12.91
C ARG A 237 -10.38 -9.87 14.31
N GLY A 238 -9.56 -9.83 15.36
CA GLY A 238 -10.00 -9.95 16.75
C GLY A 238 -10.72 -8.70 17.31
N THR A 239 -10.56 -7.53 16.69
CA THR A 239 -11.25 -6.29 17.11
C THR A 239 -12.65 -6.15 16.53
N VAL A 240 -13.03 -7.02 15.59
CA VAL A 240 -14.39 -7.02 15.01
C VAL A 240 -15.33 -7.69 16.01
N ILE A 241 -16.20 -6.90 16.64
CA ILE A 241 -17.45 -7.43 17.19
C ILE A 241 -18.30 -7.81 15.99
N ASP A 242 -18.52 -9.11 15.78
CA ASP A 242 -19.35 -9.62 14.69
C ASP A 242 -20.72 -8.92 14.74
N PRO A 243 -21.11 -8.13 13.71
CA PRO A 243 -22.40 -7.44 13.70
C PRO A 243 -23.58 -8.41 13.51
N PHE A 244 -23.31 -9.70 13.24
CA PHE A 244 -24.33 -10.74 13.18
C PHE A 244 -23.91 -11.94 14.02
N PRO A 245 -24.45 -12.13 15.24
CA PRO A 245 -24.48 -13.47 15.80
C PRO A 245 -25.34 -14.30 14.84
N MET A 246 -24.71 -15.08 13.95
CA MET A 246 -25.43 -16.09 13.19
C MET A 246 -26.23 -16.91 14.21
N GLY A 247 -27.55 -16.87 14.06
CA GLY A 247 -28.46 -17.56 14.94
C GLY A 247 -27.99 -18.99 15.13
N ARG A 248 -27.74 -19.38 16.38
CA ARG A 248 -27.74 -20.80 16.73
C ARG A 248 -29.16 -21.29 16.43
N HIS A 249 -29.34 -21.89 15.26
CA HIS A 249 -30.44 -22.82 15.04
C HIS A 249 -30.24 -23.97 16.03
N GLY A 250 -30.90 -23.86 17.18
CA GLY A 250 -31.18 -24.99 18.02
C GLY A 250 -32.20 -25.88 17.31
N HIS A 251 -31.71 -26.77 16.46
CA HIS A 251 -32.40 -28.02 16.17
C HIS A 251 -31.88 -29.09 17.14
N SER A 252 -32.72 -29.45 18.08
CA SER A 252 -32.72 -30.70 18.86
C SER A 252 -34.04 -30.66 19.65
N GLU A 253 -35.08 -31.28 19.10
CA GLU A 253 -35.64 -32.59 19.55
C GLU A 253 -36.51 -32.45 20.80
#